data_AF-A0AAF0E040-F1
#
_entry.id   AF-A0AAF0E040-F1
#
_cell.length_a   1.000
_cell.length_b   1.000
_cell.length_c   1.000
_cell.angle_alpha   90.00
_cell.angle_beta   90.00
_cell.angle_gamma   90.00
#
_symmetry.space_group_name_H-M   'P 1'
#
loop_
_entity.id
_entity.type
_entity.pdbx_description
1 polymer ?
#
loop_
_entity_poly.entity_id
_entity_poly.type
_entity_poly.pdbx_seq_one_letter_code
_entity_poly.pdbx_strand_id
1 'polypeptide(L)'
;MEQRYRTWCSNYMRSSPAGLYCFYNGSGDNGDAITCSEAHGYAMLIATLHGNQSDLDGLLAFFLSFRNEHGLMKWQVRMNSHGQLYVDEDANDCATDGDIDIATALFLAARKWPHGSSMFPAGAYEAEAACITDALLQHCIHSTLNVPLLGDWCNMDDKQNRKLYDSTRSSDFILSSFLLFHLRHPNPHSRQRWQQVLESTLQVALSQLEINRTGLIADFLVYDSKHGWRPANGKHLESKHDGDMSWNACRTPWRLAHYYAVSGDQRILPLLQAMHQTIISGVFPAVPAGLRIRDGKALVDYSGRAFIAPAGYLCYALGNSQGQQTAVRALDDEEAEYFGDSIDLVIAEEAMAAPYWLS
;
A
#
# COMPACT_ATOMS: atom_id res chain seq x y z
N MET A 1 17.09 0.18 13.79
CA MET A 1 15.65 -0.11 13.67
C MET A 1 14.87 0.36 14.88
N GLU A 2 15.11 -0.16 16.09
CA GLU A 2 14.44 0.31 17.33
C GLU A 2 14.32 1.84 17.45
N GLN A 3 15.42 2.58 17.26
CA GLN A 3 15.39 4.04 17.32
C GLN A 3 14.50 4.67 16.24
N ARG A 4 14.53 4.14 15.00
CA ARG A 4 13.68 4.62 13.90
C ARG A 4 12.20 4.38 14.21
N TYR A 5 11.86 3.20 14.73
CA TYR A 5 10.51 2.87 15.19
C TYR A 5 10.03 3.84 16.27
N ARG A 6 10.83 4.07 17.33
CA ARG A 6 10.46 5.00 18.40
C ARG A 6 10.28 6.44 17.91
N THR A 7 11.16 6.91 17.03
CA THR A 7 11.02 8.24 16.42
C THR A 7 9.74 8.33 15.61
N TRP A 8 9.46 7.34 14.77
CA TRP A 8 8.23 7.29 13.98
C TRP A 8 6.98 7.25 14.88
N CYS A 9 6.95 6.42 15.92
CA CYS A 9 5.85 6.40 16.88
C CYS A 9 5.66 7.74 17.59
N SER A 10 6.75 8.39 18.01
CA SER A 10 6.68 9.73 18.62
C SER A 10 6.06 10.75 17.67
N ASN A 11 6.42 10.70 16.38
CA ASN A 11 5.95 11.65 15.39
C ASN A 11 4.50 11.38 14.97
N TYR A 12 4.10 10.12 14.80
CA TYR A 12 2.88 9.76 14.10
C TYR A 12 1.91 8.93 14.94
N MET A 13 2.36 8.06 15.85
CA MET A 13 1.44 7.26 16.67
C MET A 13 0.72 8.13 17.70
N ARG A 14 -0.60 8.00 17.80
CA ARG A 14 -1.44 8.71 18.77
C ARG A 14 -2.43 7.75 19.41
N SER A 15 -2.92 8.12 20.58
CA SER A 15 -3.94 7.37 21.31
C SER A 15 -5.28 8.10 21.32
N SER A 16 -6.35 7.31 21.39
CA SER A 16 -7.72 7.76 21.54
C SER A 16 -8.50 6.75 22.40
N PRO A 17 -9.72 7.07 22.84
CA PRO A 17 -10.59 6.10 23.50
C PRO A 17 -10.91 4.85 22.65
N ALA A 18 -10.81 4.94 21.32
CA ALA A 18 -11.05 3.83 20.40
C ALA A 18 -9.82 2.94 20.20
N GLY A 19 -8.63 3.37 20.64
CA GLY A 19 -7.36 2.67 20.41
C GLY A 19 -6.27 3.60 19.90
N LEU A 20 -5.21 3.01 19.34
CA LEU A 20 -4.10 3.73 18.70
C LEU A 20 -4.44 4.02 17.24
N TYR A 21 -3.92 5.13 16.71
CA TYR A 21 -4.04 5.48 15.29
C TYR A 21 -2.78 6.18 14.79
N CYS A 22 -2.59 6.17 13.47
CA CYS A 22 -1.50 6.85 12.80
C CYS A 22 -1.92 8.27 12.39
N PHE A 23 -1.33 9.28 13.01
CA PHE A 23 -1.58 10.67 12.65
C PHE A 23 -0.88 11.04 11.34
N TYR A 24 -1.68 11.34 10.31
CA TYR A 24 -1.18 11.57 8.95
C TYR A 24 -1.20 13.05 8.52
N ASN A 25 -1.98 13.89 9.22
CA ASN A 25 -2.29 15.25 8.79
C ASN A 25 -1.34 16.30 9.40
N GLY A 26 -0.03 16.04 9.35
CA GLY A 26 1.00 16.92 9.92
C GLY A 26 1.07 18.31 9.27
N SER A 27 0.75 18.41 7.96
CA SER A 27 0.73 19.67 7.22
C SER A 27 -0.55 20.50 7.44
N GLY A 28 -1.62 19.86 7.94
CA GLY A 28 -2.93 20.50 8.12
C GLY A 28 -3.76 20.64 6.83
N ASP A 29 -3.31 20.06 5.71
CA ASP A 29 -4.00 20.17 4.42
C ASP A 29 -5.31 19.37 4.36
N ASN A 30 -5.56 18.48 5.32
CA ASN A 30 -6.75 17.62 5.36
C ASN A 30 -7.80 18.09 6.39
N GLY A 31 -7.78 19.38 6.75
CA GLY A 31 -8.70 19.94 7.74
C GLY A 31 -8.48 19.30 9.12
N ASP A 32 -9.53 18.76 9.71
CA ASP A 32 -9.50 18.07 11.02
C ASP A 32 -9.42 16.54 10.92
N ALA A 33 -9.06 16.01 9.74
CA ALA A 33 -8.72 14.61 9.58
C ALA A 33 -7.50 14.25 10.45
N ILE A 34 -7.58 13.11 11.13
CA ILE A 34 -6.52 12.63 12.02
C ILE A 34 -5.82 11.40 11.47
N THR A 35 -6.52 10.51 10.76
CA THR A 35 -5.94 9.31 10.15
C THR A 35 -6.72 8.97 8.88
N CYS A 36 -6.08 8.19 8.01
CA CYS A 36 -6.74 7.46 6.93
C CYS A 36 -6.44 5.96 7.04
N SER A 37 -7.16 5.12 6.30
CA SER A 37 -6.94 3.67 6.31
C SER A 37 -5.55 3.28 5.79
N GLU A 38 -4.97 4.03 4.85
CA GLU A 38 -3.58 3.86 4.39
C GLU A 38 -2.58 4.03 5.54
N ALA A 39 -2.65 5.15 6.25
CA ALA A 39 -1.79 5.44 7.40
C ALA A 39 -1.92 4.37 8.48
N HIS A 40 -3.15 3.87 8.67
CA HIS A 40 -3.46 2.83 9.64
C HIS A 40 -2.90 1.46 9.24
N GLY A 41 -3.00 1.10 7.95
CA GLY A 41 -2.39 -0.10 7.39
C GLY A 41 -0.87 -0.11 7.53
N TYR A 42 -0.20 1.01 7.23
CA TYR A 42 1.25 1.16 7.47
C TYR A 42 1.61 0.97 8.94
N ALA A 43 0.86 1.60 9.85
CA ALA A 43 1.10 1.47 11.27
C ALA A 43 0.97 0.02 11.77
N MET A 44 -0.04 -0.71 11.29
CA MET A 44 -0.25 -2.11 11.66
C MET A 44 0.87 -3.01 11.11
N LEU A 45 1.32 -2.78 9.88
CA LEU A 45 2.47 -3.48 9.31
C LEU A 45 3.74 -3.21 10.12
N ILE A 46 4.06 -1.94 10.39
CA ILE A 46 5.24 -1.56 11.15
C ILE A 46 5.20 -2.22 12.54
N ALA A 47 4.11 -2.07 13.30
CA ALA A 47 3.99 -2.66 14.63
C ALA A 47 4.17 -4.20 14.62
N THR A 48 3.55 -4.88 13.65
CA THR A 48 3.66 -6.34 13.51
C THR A 48 5.08 -6.78 13.17
N LEU A 49 5.67 -6.18 12.13
CA LEU A 49 7.00 -6.54 11.64
C LEU A 49 8.07 -6.22 12.70
N HIS A 50 7.97 -5.06 13.33
CA HIS A 50 8.82 -4.66 14.44
C HIS A 50 8.67 -5.58 15.67
N GLY A 51 7.48 -6.17 15.86
CA GLY A 51 7.20 -7.11 16.94
C GLY A 51 6.68 -6.46 18.21
N ASN A 52 5.95 -5.36 18.09
CA ASN A 52 5.26 -4.72 19.20
C ASN A 52 3.77 -5.10 19.18
N GLN A 53 3.41 -6.14 19.93
CA GLN A 53 2.05 -6.65 20.00
C GLN A 53 1.07 -5.66 20.63
N SER A 54 1.52 -4.89 21.63
CA SER A 54 0.66 -3.91 22.30
C SER A 54 0.25 -2.78 21.37
N ASP A 55 1.17 -2.35 20.50
CA ASP A 55 0.88 -1.31 19.51
C ASP A 55 -0.08 -1.85 18.44
N LEU A 56 0.14 -3.09 17.96
CA LEU A 56 -0.78 -3.75 17.05
C LEU A 56 -2.20 -3.87 17.65
N ASP A 57 -2.31 -4.31 18.91
CA ASP A 57 -3.61 -4.46 19.58
C ASP A 57 -4.37 -3.15 19.67
N GLY A 58 -3.66 -2.06 20.02
CA GLY A 58 -4.22 -0.72 20.07
C GLY A 58 -4.72 -0.26 18.68
N LEU A 59 -3.94 -0.53 17.63
CA LEU A 59 -4.32 -0.20 16.25
C LEU A 59 -5.51 -1.06 15.77
N LEU A 60 -5.53 -2.35 16.12
CA LEU A 60 -6.63 -3.24 15.79
C LEU A 60 -7.93 -2.79 16.48
N ALA A 61 -7.89 -2.42 17.77
CA ALA A 61 -9.06 -1.89 18.47
C ALA A 61 -9.63 -0.64 17.78
N PHE A 62 -8.76 0.25 17.29
CA PHE A 62 -9.17 1.44 16.55
C PHE A 62 -9.83 1.05 15.21
N PHE A 63 -9.19 0.20 14.41
CA PHE A 63 -9.75 -0.32 13.17
C PHE A 63 -11.16 -0.88 13.38
N LEU A 64 -11.34 -1.75 14.38
CA LEU A 64 -12.63 -2.39 14.68
C LEU A 64 -13.74 -1.38 14.98
N SER A 65 -13.39 -0.21 15.53
CA SER A 65 -14.32 0.89 15.86
C SER A 65 -14.72 1.74 14.65
N PHE A 66 -13.95 1.69 13.55
CA PHE A 66 -14.15 2.47 12.34
C PHE A 66 -14.34 1.60 11.09
N ARG A 67 -14.88 0.39 11.26
CA ARG A 67 -15.34 -0.44 10.14
C ARG A 67 -16.63 0.12 9.54
N ASN A 68 -16.77 -0.04 8.24
CA ASN A 68 -18.02 0.15 7.51
C ASN A 68 -18.88 -1.12 7.55
N GLU A 69 -20.00 -1.11 6.85
CA GLU A 69 -20.95 -2.23 6.84
C GLU A 69 -20.44 -3.50 6.14
N HIS A 70 -19.39 -3.38 5.32
CA HIS A 70 -18.71 -4.49 4.67
C HIS A 70 -17.58 -5.08 5.54
N GLY A 71 -17.30 -4.50 6.71
CA GLY A 71 -16.21 -4.92 7.59
C GLY A 71 -14.83 -4.36 7.20
N LEU A 72 -14.78 -3.37 6.32
CA LEU A 72 -13.56 -2.68 5.85
C LEU A 72 -13.41 -1.33 6.55
N MET A 73 -12.21 -0.76 6.61
CA MET A 73 -11.98 0.50 7.32
C MET A 73 -12.55 1.68 6.54
N LYS A 74 -13.36 2.51 7.21
CA LYS A 74 -13.75 3.84 6.71
C LYS A 74 -12.49 4.66 6.40
N TRP A 75 -12.37 5.18 5.17
CA TRP A 75 -11.08 5.61 4.65
C TRP A 75 -10.47 6.81 5.38
N GLN A 76 -11.28 7.66 6.02
CA GLN A 76 -10.80 8.83 6.77
C GLN A 76 -11.56 9.00 8.09
N VAL A 77 -10.81 9.18 9.17
CA VAL A 77 -11.37 9.50 10.50
C VAL A 77 -10.92 10.90 10.89
N ARG A 78 -11.85 11.68 11.43
CA ARG A 78 -11.68 13.05 11.88
C ARG A 78 -11.84 13.18 13.39
N MET A 79 -11.31 14.27 13.94
CA MET A 79 -11.48 14.60 15.35
C MET A 79 -11.84 16.08 15.48
N ASN A 80 -13.03 16.36 16.02
CA ASN A 80 -13.45 17.74 16.23
C ASN A 80 -12.66 18.41 17.37
N SER A 81 -12.87 19.72 17.55
CA SER A 81 -12.19 20.53 18.58
C SER A 81 -12.44 20.09 20.03
N HIS A 82 -13.44 19.23 20.27
CA HIS A 82 -13.76 18.67 21.59
C HIS A 82 -13.14 17.27 21.80
N GLY A 83 -12.34 16.77 20.84
CA GLY A 83 -11.71 15.46 20.92
C GLY A 83 -12.65 14.29 20.57
N GLN A 84 -13.82 14.57 19.97
CA GLN A 84 -14.74 13.52 19.54
C GLN A 84 -14.37 13.05 18.13
N LEU A 85 -14.20 11.73 18.01
CA LEU A 85 -13.95 11.08 16.73
C LEU A 85 -15.24 10.97 15.91
N TYR A 86 -15.13 11.18 14.61
CA TYR A 86 -16.24 11.02 13.68
C TYR A 86 -15.73 10.73 12.26
N VAL A 87 -16.65 10.40 11.36
CA VAL A 87 -16.41 10.14 9.94
C VAL A 87 -17.43 10.94 9.13
N ASP A 88 -16.98 11.61 8.08
CA ASP A 88 -17.87 12.32 7.14
C ASP A 88 -18.71 11.33 6.32
N GLU A 89 -19.78 11.82 5.70
CA GLU A 89 -20.69 10.98 4.90
C GLU A 89 -19.97 10.31 3.73
N ASP A 90 -19.11 11.05 3.02
CA ASP A 90 -18.28 10.59 1.89
C ASP A 90 -17.02 9.83 2.31
N ALA A 91 -16.85 9.59 3.62
CA ALA A 91 -15.75 8.83 4.18
C ALA A 91 -16.16 7.49 4.81
N ASN A 92 -17.42 7.07 4.64
CA ASN A 92 -17.89 5.77 5.11
C ASN A 92 -17.39 4.59 4.26
N ASP A 93 -16.99 4.83 3.03
CA ASP A 93 -16.40 3.82 2.17
C ASP A 93 -14.92 3.60 2.50
N CYS A 94 -14.35 2.49 2.02
CA CYS A 94 -12.95 2.16 2.25
C CYS A 94 -12.02 2.65 1.13
N ALA A 95 -10.72 2.56 1.40
CA ALA A 95 -9.67 2.60 0.37
C ALA A 95 -8.93 1.27 0.40
N THR A 96 -8.88 0.59 -0.76
CA THR A 96 -8.48 -0.82 -0.88
C THR A 96 -7.07 -1.11 -0.37
N ASP A 97 -6.11 -0.20 -0.58
CA ASP A 97 -4.73 -0.37 -0.14
C ASP A 97 -4.58 -0.46 1.38
N GLY A 98 -5.31 0.39 2.12
CA GLY A 98 -5.32 0.38 3.57
C GLY A 98 -5.76 -0.98 4.12
N ASP A 99 -6.88 -1.53 3.64
CA ASP A 99 -7.40 -2.82 4.10
C ASP A 99 -6.53 -4.01 3.68
N ILE A 100 -5.85 -3.95 2.52
CA ILE A 100 -4.85 -4.96 2.14
C ILE A 100 -3.69 -4.97 3.15
N ASP A 101 -3.15 -3.81 3.52
CA ASP A 101 -2.05 -3.73 4.49
C ASP A 101 -2.51 -4.16 5.90
N ILE A 102 -3.72 -3.79 6.34
CA ILE A 102 -4.31 -4.23 7.61
C ILE A 102 -4.43 -5.76 7.66
N ALA A 103 -5.02 -6.38 6.62
CA ALA A 103 -5.14 -7.83 6.54
C ALA A 103 -3.77 -8.52 6.51
N THR A 104 -2.80 -7.94 5.80
CA THR A 104 -1.41 -8.44 5.74
C THR A 104 -0.79 -8.45 7.13
N ALA A 105 -0.89 -7.34 7.86
CA ALA A 105 -0.39 -7.24 9.23
C ALA A 105 -1.01 -8.31 10.13
N LEU A 106 -2.32 -8.56 10.03
CA LEU A 106 -3.00 -9.54 10.87
C LEU A 106 -2.62 -10.99 10.55
N PHE A 107 -2.42 -11.36 9.27
CA PHE A 107 -1.88 -12.69 8.92
C PHE A 107 -0.45 -12.89 9.44
N LEU A 108 0.39 -11.86 9.39
CA LEU A 108 1.74 -11.90 9.95
C LEU A 108 1.70 -11.99 11.48
N ALA A 109 0.79 -11.25 12.12
CA ALA A 109 0.58 -11.25 13.56
C ALA A 109 0.09 -12.61 14.07
N ALA A 110 -0.84 -13.27 13.37
CA ALA A 110 -1.33 -14.60 13.71
C ALA A 110 -0.19 -15.63 13.80
N ARG A 111 0.82 -15.52 12.92
CA ARG A 111 2.01 -16.37 12.97
C ARG A 111 2.96 -15.99 14.10
N LYS A 112 3.16 -14.69 14.32
CA LYS A 112 4.09 -14.17 15.32
C LYS A 112 3.59 -14.38 16.75
N TRP A 113 2.28 -14.30 16.95
CA TRP A 113 1.60 -14.41 18.25
C TRP A 113 0.40 -15.38 18.16
N PRO A 114 0.65 -16.69 17.99
CA PRO A 114 -0.41 -17.69 17.82
C PRO A 114 -1.36 -17.80 19.03
N HIS A 115 -0.91 -17.35 20.21
CA HIS A 115 -1.69 -17.34 21.44
C HIS A 115 -2.50 -16.06 21.65
N GLY A 116 -2.43 -15.11 20.71
CA GLY A 116 -3.05 -13.79 20.88
C GLY A 116 -2.36 -12.97 21.96
N SER A 117 -3.10 -12.06 22.57
CA SER A 117 -2.70 -11.17 23.65
C SER A 117 -3.72 -11.18 24.79
N SER A 118 -3.56 -10.29 25.76
CA SER A 118 -4.58 -10.05 26.78
C SER A 118 -5.85 -9.38 26.23
N MET A 119 -5.76 -8.68 25.09
CA MET A 119 -6.89 -7.99 24.45
C MET A 119 -7.60 -8.87 23.43
N PHE A 120 -6.83 -9.68 22.69
CA PHE A 120 -7.34 -10.53 21.62
C PHE A 120 -6.97 -12.00 21.88
N PRO A 121 -7.94 -12.93 21.98
CA PRO A 121 -7.63 -14.32 22.28
C PRO A 121 -6.87 -15.02 21.15
N ALA A 122 -6.35 -16.23 21.43
CA ALA A 122 -5.72 -17.08 20.43
C ALA A 122 -6.62 -17.26 19.18
N GLY A 123 -6.03 -17.09 18.00
CA GLY A 123 -6.74 -17.17 16.70
C GLY A 123 -7.48 -15.90 16.28
N ALA A 124 -7.61 -14.87 17.12
CA ALA A 124 -8.34 -13.65 16.78
C ALA A 124 -7.74 -12.89 15.58
N TYR A 125 -6.41 -12.79 15.49
CA TYR A 125 -5.77 -12.12 14.36
C TYR A 125 -6.01 -12.86 13.03
N GLU A 126 -5.95 -14.19 13.01
CA GLU A 126 -6.22 -14.99 11.80
C GLU A 126 -7.68 -14.88 11.38
N ALA A 127 -8.60 -14.95 12.35
CA ALA A 127 -10.03 -14.81 12.09
C ALA A 127 -10.37 -13.44 11.50
N GLU A 128 -9.84 -12.36 12.08
CA GLU A 128 -10.07 -11.01 11.56
C GLU A 128 -9.40 -10.81 10.19
N ALA A 129 -8.16 -11.30 10.00
CA ALA A 129 -7.50 -11.26 8.70
C ALA A 129 -8.33 -11.95 7.62
N ALA A 130 -8.85 -13.15 7.91
CA ALA A 130 -9.71 -13.89 7.01
C ALA A 130 -10.99 -13.11 6.67
N CYS A 131 -11.68 -12.55 7.67
CA CYS A 131 -12.87 -11.73 7.46
C CYS A 131 -12.61 -10.52 6.55
N ILE A 132 -11.54 -9.77 6.80
CA ILE A 132 -11.17 -8.61 5.97
C ILE A 132 -10.86 -9.06 4.54
N THR A 133 -10.11 -10.14 4.36
CA THR A 133 -9.80 -10.60 2.99
C THR A 133 -10.98 -11.19 2.24
N ASP A 134 -11.96 -11.81 2.93
CA ASP A 134 -13.22 -12.22 2.30
C ASP A 134 -14.04 -10.98 1.89
N ALA A 135 -14.08 -9.92 2.73
CA ALA A 135 -14.72 -8.66 2.40
C ALA A 135 -14.04 -7.96 1.21
N LEU A 136 -12.70 -7.93 1.16
CA LEU A 136 -11.93 -7.43 0.02
C LEU A 136 -12.29 -8.18 -1.27
N LEU A 137 -12.32 -9.51 -1.27
CA LEU A 137 -12.70 -10.31 -2.44
C LEU A 137 -14.12 -10.00 -2.94
N GLN A 138 -15.03 -9.66 -2.03
CA GLN A 138 -16.42 -9.40 -2.34
C GLN A 138 -16.66 -7.97 -2.84
N HIS A 139 -15.99 -6.99 -2.25
CA HIS A 139 -16.32 -5.57 -2.42
C HIS A 139 -15.21 -4.74 -3.07
N CYS A 140 -13.94 -5.14 -2.93
CA CYS A 140 -12.78 -4.38 -3.41
C CYS A 140 -12.02 -5.08 -4.55
N ILE A 141 -12.46 -6.24 -5.00
CA ILE A 141 -11.88 -6.93 -6.16
C ILE A 141 -12.89 -6.94 -7.29
N HIS A 142 -12.45 -6.47 -8.46
CA HIS A 142 -13.29 -6.45 -9.65
C HIS A 142 -13.74 -7.88 -10.00
N SER A 143 -15.04 -8.12 -10.05
CA SER A 143 -15.65 -9.46 -10.21
C SER A 143 -15.24 -10.22 -11.49
N THR A 144 -15.00 -9.50 -12.59
CA THR A 144 -14.53 -10.08 -13.88
C THR A 144 -13.03 -9.97 -14.10
N LEU A 145 -12.43 -8.79 -13.91
CA LEU A 145 -11.01 -8.53 -14.19
C LEU A 145 -10.08 -9.09 -13.11
N ASN A 146 -10.59 -9.39 -11.90
CA ASN A 146 -9.85 -9.88 -10.75
C ASN A 146 -8.66 -8.99 -10.37
N VAL A 147 -8.85 -7.67 -10.40
CA VAL A 147 -7.86 -6.69 -9.92
C VAL A 147 -8.44 -5.86 -8.78
N PRO A 148 -7.61 -5.26 -7.93
CA PRO A 148 -8.08 -4.29 -6.93
C PRO A 148 -8.87 -3.14 -7.57
N LEU A 149 -10.05 -2.89 -7.03
CA LEU A 149 -10.80 -1.65 -7.20
C LEU A 149 -10.20 -0.57 -6.30
N LEU A 150 -10.61 0.68 -6.46
CA LEU A 150 -10.07 1.80 -5.65
C LEU A 150 -10.60 1.81 -4.21
N GLY A 151 -11.77 1.21 -4.01
CA GLY A 151 -12.45 1.01 -2.73
C GLY A 151 -13.77 0.29 -2.99
N ASP A 152 -14.53 -0.02 -1.95
CA ASP A 152 -15.83 -0.71 -2.04
C ASP A 152 -16.95 0.15 -2.66
N TRP A 153 -16.72 1.47 -2.74
CA TRP A 153 -17.55 2.41 -3.48
C TRP A 153 -17.40 2.28 -5.01
N CYS A 154 -16.32 1.68 -5.52
CA CYS A 154 -16.17 1.43 -6.96
C CYS A 154 -17.03 0.23 -7.38
N ASN A 155 -18.31 0.49 -7.66
CA ASN A 155 -19.31 -0.52 -8.01
C ASN A 155 -20.16 -0.11 -9.23
N MET A 156 -21.13 -0.96 -9.58
CA MET A 156 -22.01 -0.77 -10.74
C MET A 156 -23.36 -0.11 -10.41
N ASP A 157 -23.58 0.25 -9.15
CA ASP A 157 -24.90 0.61 -8.61
C ASP A 157 -25.34 2.00 -9.05
N ASP A 158 -24.40 2.93 -9.24
CA ASP A 158 -24.68 4.25 -9.83
C ASP A 158 -23.68 4.69 -10.90
N LYS A 159 -24.02 5.80 -11.58
CA LYS A 159 -23.27 6.31 -12.74
C LYS A 159 -21.90 6.90 -12.39
N GLN A 160 -21.72 7.45 -11.20
CA GLN A 160 -20.47 8.05 -10.78
C GLN A 160 -19.48 6.94 -10.41
N ASN A 161 -19.92 5.97 -9.62
CA ASN A 161 -19.10 4.81 -9.21
C ASN A 161 -18.69 3.97 -10.43
N ARG A 162 -19.61 3.75 -11.37
CA ARG A 162 -19.35 2.98 -12.60
C ARG A 162 -18.23 3.54 -13.46
N LYS A 163 -17.96 4.86 -13.43
CA LYS A 163 -16.89 5.47 -14.24
C LYS A 163 -15.50 4.97 -13.83
N LEU A 164 -15.36 4.58 -12.56
CA LEU A 164 -14.10 4.15 -11.96
C LEU A 164 -14.07 2.63 -11.73
N TYR A 165 -15.16 1.92 -11.99
CA TYR A 165 -15.26 0.47 -11.81
C TYR A 165 -14.21 -0.29 -12.65
N ASP A 166 -14.02 0.09 -13.92
CA ASP A 166 -12.99 -0.49 -14.80
C ASP A 166 -11.60 0.15 -14.58
N SER A 167 -11.33 0.68 -13.38
CA SER A 167 -10.05 1.31 -13.01
C SER A 167 -9.37 0.59 -11.87
N THR A 168 -8.05 0.70 -11.80
CA THR A 168 -7.24 0.20 -10.70
C THR A 168 -6.10 1.16 -10.41
N ARG A 169 -5.68 1.25 -9.15
CA ARG A 169 -4.55 2.08 -8.71
C ARG A 169 -3.33 1.19 -8.58
N SER A 170 -2.24 1.54 -9.26
CA SER A 170 -1.09 0.63 -9.38
C SER A 170 -0.31 0.43 -8.08
N SER A 171 -0.41 1.37 -7.13
CA SER A 171 0.15 1.20 -5.78
C SER A 171 -0.52 0.07 -4.98
N ASP A 172 -1.73 -0.34 -5.39
CA ASP A 172 -2.52 -1.38 -4.73
C ASP A 172 -2.11 -2.77 -5.26
N PHE A 173 -1.12 -2.84 -6.17
CA PHE A 173 -0.52 -4.08 -6.66
C PHE A 173 0.45 -4.66 -5.62
N ILE A 174 -0.08 -4.93 -4.42
CA ILE A 174 0.65 -5.48 -3.27
C ILE A 174 0.70 -7.01 -3.42
N LEU A 175 1.36 -7.46 -4.49
CA LEU A 175 1.36 -8.87 -4.92
C LEU A 175 1.91 -9.83 -3.85
N SER A 176 2.82 -9.37 -2.99
CA SER A 176 3.32 -10.11 -1.82
C SER A 176 2.21 -10.43 -0.81
N SER A 177 1.25 -9.53 -0.62
CA SER A 177 0.08 -9.72 0.24
C SER A 177 -0.92 -10.68 -0.40
N PHE A 178 -1.18 -10.56 -1.70
CA PHE A 178 -2.07 -11.51 -2.39
C PHE A 178 -1.52 -12.94 -2.37
N LEU A 179 -0.19 -13.09 -2.51
CA LEU A 179 0.48 -14.37 -2.32
C LEU A 179 0.35 -14.88 -0.88
N LEU A 180 0.52 -14.01 0.12
CA LEU A 180 0.31 -14.37 1.53
C LEU A 180 -1.13 -14.84 1.79
N PHE A 181 -2.13 -14.11 1.29
CA PHE A 181 -3.55 -14.47 1.42
C PHE A 181 -3.85 -15.80 0.73
N HIS A 182 -3.35 -16.00 -0.49
CA HIS A 182 -3.44 -17.27 -1.19
C HIS A 182 -2.88 -18.43 -0.37
N LEU A 183 -1.77 -18.25 0.34
CA LEU A 183 -1.12 -19.32 1.10
C LEU A 183 -1.73 -19.54 2.49
N ARG A 184 -2.26 -18.49 3.12
CA ARG A 184 -2.60 -18.49 4.56
C ARG A 184 -4.09 -18.41 4.86
N HIS A 185 -4.93 -18.02 3.91
CA HIS A 185 -6.35 -17.94 4.17
C HIS A 185 -6.91 -19.32 4.59
N PRO A 186 -7.72 -19.43 5.67
CA PRO A 186 -8.20 -20.72 6.17
C PRO A 186 -9.14 -21.42 5.17
N ASN A 187 -9.95 -20.64 4.44
CA ASN A 187 -10.86 -21.15 3.41
C ASN A 187 -10.14 -21.44 2.07
N PRO A 188 -10.14 -22.70 1.58
CA PRO A 188 -9.55 -23.05 0.28
C PRO A 188 -10.13 -22.30 -0.93
N HIS A 189 -11.42 -21.93 -0.90
CA HIS A 189 -12.03 -21.20 -2.00
C HIS A 189 -11.48 -19.77 -2.09
N SER A 190 -11.42 -19.06 -0.97
CA SER A 190 -10.81 -17.72 -0.91
C SER A 190 -9.32 -17.78 -1.26
N ARG A 191 -8.58 -18.83 -0.87
CA ARG A 191 -7.20 -19.06 -1.34
C ARG A 191 -7.12 -19.09 -2.86
N GLN A 192 -8.01 -19.83 -3.53
CA GLN A 192 -8.05 -19.89 -4.99
C GLN A 192 -8.42 -18.54 -5.62
N ARG A 193 -9.36 -17.80 -5.03
CA ARG A 193 -9.72 -16.45 -5.50
C ARG A 193 -8.52 -15.49 -5.39
N TRP A 194 -7.79 -15.49 -4.28
CA TRP A 194 -6.59 -14.67 -4.12
C TRP A 194 -5.47 -15.05 -5.10
N GLN A 195 -5.36 -16.32 -5.48
CA GLN A 195 -4.47 -16.73 -6.57
C GLN A 195 -4.84 -16.07 -7.90
N GLN A 196 -6.13 -16.03 -8.23
CA GLN A 196 -6.62 -15.37 -9.45
C GLN A 196 -6.35 -13.87 -9.41
N VAL A 197 -6.54 -13.23 -8.26
CA VAL A 197 -6.23 -11.80 -8.07
C VAL A 197 -4.74 -11.53 -8.26
N LEU A 198 -3.88 -12.34 -7.63
CA LEU A 198 -2.43 -12.27 -7.81
C LEU A 198 -2.04 -12.36 -9.29
N GLU A 199 -2.52 -13.38 -9.98
CA GLU A 199 -2.16 -13.63 -11.38
C GLU A 199 -2.70 -12.55 -12.32
N SER A 200 -3.96 -12.13 -12.18
CA SER A 200 -4.52 -11.01 -12.96
C SER A 200 -3.74 -9.73 -12.75
N THR A 201 -3.49 -9.36 -11.49
CA THR A 201 -2.81 -8.09 -11.15
C THR A 201 -1.36 -8.09 -11.61
N LEU A 202 -0.65 -9.22 -11.46
CA LEU A 202 0.68 -9.39 -12.03
C LEU A 202 0.67 -9.19 -13.54
N GLN A 203 -0.29 -9.79 -14.27
CA GLN A 203 -0.39 -9.59 -15.71
C GLN A 203 -0.68 -8.14 -16.10
N VAL A 204 -1.47 -7.40 -15.30
CA VAL A 204 -1.64 -5.96 -15.52
C VAL A 204 -0.31 -5.24 -15.41
N ALA A 205 0.45 -5.46 -14.34
CA ALA A 205 1.77 -4.85 -14.15
C ALA A 205 2.72 -5.16 -15.32
N LEU A 206 2.81 -6.43 -15.73
CA LEU A 206 3.66 -6.87 -16.84
C LEU A 206 3.26 -6.23 -18.18
N SER A 207 1.95 -6.11 -18.45
CA SER A 207 1.45 -5.50 -19.70
C SER A 207 1.88 -4.04 -19.85
N GLN A 208 2.16 -3.32 -18.75
CA GLN A 208 2.60 -1.93 -18.82
C GLN A 208 3.98 -1.79 -19.46
N LEU A 209 4.85 -2.81 -19.36
CA LEU A 209 6.15 -2.83 -20.01
C LEU A 209 6.05 -2.91 -21.55
N GLU A 210 4.92 -3.41 -22.07
CA GLU A 210 4.63 -3.41 -23.52
C GLU A 210 4.17 -2.04 -24.01
N ILE A 211 3.57 -1.24 -23.12
CA ILE A 211 3.01 0.09 -23.40
C ILE A 211 4.09 1.16 -23.28
N ASN A 212 4.91 1.08 -22.23
CA ASN A 212 6.03 1.96 -22.01
C ASN A 212 7.29 1.13 -21.67
N ARG A 213 8.42 1.45 -22.31
CA ARG A 213 9.67 0.71 -22.10
C ARG A 213 10.46 1.18 -20.88
N THR A 214 9.94 2.17 -20.15
CA THR A 214 10.61 2.70 -18.95
C THR A 214 10.39 1.78 -17.74
N GLY A 215 9.37 0.93 -17.76
CA GLY A 215 8.98 0.09 -16.63
C GLY A 215 8.27 0.87 -15.52
N LEU A 216 8.10 2.19 -15.66
CA LEU A 216 7.30 3.00 -14.75
C LEU A 216 5.81 2.68 -14.96
N ILE A 217 5.03 2.67 -13.88
CA ILE A 217 3.58 2.46 -13.92
C ILE A 217 2.89 3.74 -13.46
N ALA A 218 1.78 4.08 -14.11
CA ALA A 218 0.98 5.26 -13.76
C ALA A 218 0.21 5.06 -12.45
N ASP A 219 -0.13 6.16 -11.77
CA ASP A 219 -0.99 6.17 -10.58
C ASP A 219 -2.26 5.35 -10.81
N PHE A 220 -2.99 5.63 -11.90
CA PHE A 220 -4.22 4.93 -12.25
C PHE A 220 -4.13 4.29 -13.63
N LEU A 221 -4.65 3.07 -13.72
CA LEU A 221 -4.84 2.34 -14.97
C LEU A 221 -6.34 2.14 -15.21
N VAL A 222 -6.76 2.27 -16.47
CA VAL A 222 -8.14 2.09 -16.92
C VAL A 222 -8.17 0.94 -17.92
N TYR A 223 -9.10 0.02 -17.75
CA TYR A 223 -9.31 -1.09 -18.67
C TYR A 223 -10.12 -0.63 -19.89
N ASP A 224 -9.61 -0.92 -21.08
CA ASP A 224 -10.33 -0.80 -22.34
C ASP A 224 -10.45 -2.19 -22.99
N SER A 225 -11.68 -2.57 -23.38
CA SER A 225 -11.95 -3.91 -23.94
C SER A 225 -11.23 -4.20 -25.27
N LYS A 226 -10.77 -3.18 -26.00
CA LYS A 226 -10.03 -3.33 -27.27
C LYS A 226 -8.52 -3.27 -27.07
N HIS A 227 -8.07 -2.49 -26.10
CA HIS A 227 -6.67 -2.11 -25.95
C HIS A 227 -6.02 -2.60 -24.66
N GLY A 228 -6.78 -3.27 -23.79
CA GLY A 228 -6.34 -3.72 -22.47
C GLY A 228 -6.19 -2.57 -21.48
N TRP A 229 -5.40 -2.79 -20.44
CA TRP A 229 -5.09 -1.80 -19.42
C TRP A 229 -4.21 -0.67 -19.95
N ARG A 230 -4.64 0.58 -19.75
CA ARG A 230 -3.91 1.78 -20.19
C ARG A 230 -3.73 2.76 -19.03
N PRO A 231 -2.63 3.53 -19.01
CA PRO A 231 -2.52 4.70 -18.15
C PRO A 231 -3.74 5.61 -18.29
N ALA A 232 -4.22 6.15 -17.16
CA ALA A 232 -5.31 7.10 -17.15
C ALA A 232 -4.95 8.38 -17.95
N ASN A 233 -5.96 9.07 -18.47
CA ASN A 233 -5.76 10.30 -19.24
C ASN A 233 -6.22 11.52 -18.42
N GLY A 234 -5.33 12.51 -18.27
CA GLY A 234 -5.66 13.74 -17.55
C GLY A 234 -6.01 13.48 -16.09
N LYS A 235 -7.00 14.22 -15.57
CA LYS A 235 -7.56 13.98 -14.24
C LYS A 235 -8.66 12.93 -14.31
N HIS A 236 -8.33 11.73 -13.86
CA HIS A 236 -9.24 10.59 -13.77
C HIS A 236 -9.92 10.55 -12.40
N LEU A 237 -9.13 10.77 -11.34
CA LEU A 237 -9.60 10.88 -9.96
C LEU A 237 -8.96 12.07 -9.24
N GLU A 238 -7.63 12.14 -9.16
CA GLU A 238 -6.94 13.00 -8.20
C GLU A 238 -6.34 14.23 -8.87
N SER A 239 -5.57 14.04 -9.95
CA SER A 239 -4.70 15.07 -10.51
C SER A 239 -4.53 14.96 -12.02
N LYS A 240 -3.94 15.99 -12.65
CA LYS A 240 -3.56 15.92 -14.07
C LYS A 240 -2.46 14.88 -14.38
N HIS A 241 -1.85 14.29 -13.33
CA HIS A 241 -0.75 13.34 -13.39
C HIS A 241 -1.19 11.90 -13.10
N ASP A 242 -2.50 11.61 -13.09
CA ASP A 242 -3.04 10.27 -12.83
C ASP A 242 -2.53 9.22 -13.84
N GLY A 243 -2.12 9.66 -15.04
CA GLY A 243 -1.50 8.84 -16.09
C GLY A 243 0.02 8.71 -16.00
N ASP A 244 0.65 9.29 -14.97
CA ASP A 244 2.09 9.28 -14.74
C ASP A 244 2.42 8.60 -13.40
N MET A 245 3.70 8.35 -13.12
CA MET A 245 4.13 7.87 -11.81
C MET A 245 4.23 9.07 -10.85
N SER A 246 3.23 9.26 -10.00
CA SER A 246 3.16 10.38 -9.04
C SER A 246 2.96 9.85 -7.61
N TRP A 247 2.24 10.56 -6.74
CA TRP A 247 2.14 10.30 -5.31
C TRP A 247 1.47 8.97 -4.97
N ASN A 248 0.70 8.35 -5.89
CA ASN A 248 0.28 6.97 -5.69
C ASN A 248 1.37 5.99 -6.12
N ALA A 249 1.74 6.04 -7.40
CA ALA A 249 2.62 5.04 -8.00
C ALA A 249 4.09 5.16 -7.58
N CYS A 250 4.46 6.17 -6.78
CA CYS A 250 5.76 6.22 -6.10
C CYS A 250 6.03 4.95 -5.26
N ARG A 251 4.96 4.26 -4.81
CA ARG A 251 5.01 2.99 -4.07
C ARG A 251 5.27 1.76 -4.96
N THR A 252 5.05 1.84 -6.27
CA THR A 252 5.18 0.67 -7.18
C THR A 252 6.58 0.05 -7.24
N PRO A 253 7.71 0.82 -7.23
CA PRO A 253 9.04 0.24 -7.17
C PRO A 253 9.23 -0.63 -5.93
N TRP A 254 8.66 -0.21 -4.80
CA TRP A 254 8.70 -0.96 -3.55
C TRP A 254 7.79 -2.20 -3.60
N ARG A 255 6.49 -2.03 -3.84
CA ARG A 255 5.51 -3.12 -3.75
C ARG A 255 5.83 -4.28 -4.70
N LEU A 256 6.21 -3.97 -5.93
CA LEU A 256 6.55 -4.97 -6.94
C LEU A 256 7.92 -5.62 -6.68
N ALA A 257 8.91 -4.86 -6.21
CA ALA A 257 10.19 -5.43 -5.81
C ALA A 257 10.08 -6.31 -4.57
N HIS A 258 9.18 -5.99 -3.63
CA HIS A 258 8.97 -6.80 -2.44
C HIS A 258 8.37 -8.16 -2.82
N TYR A 259 7.41 -8.18 -3.72
CA TYR A 259 6.91 -9.43 -4.30
C TYR A 259 8.02 -10.29 -4.92
N TYR A 260 8.91 -9.69 -5.72
CA TYR A 260 10.06 -10.41 -6.27
C TYR A 260 10.98 -10.95 -5.18
N ALA A 261 11.29 -10.14 -4.15
CA ALA A 261 12.18 -10.52 -3.06
C ALA A 261 11.65 -11.70 -2.24
N VAL A 262 10.34 -11.80 -2.01
CA VAL A 262 9.73 -12.86 -1.17
C VAL A 262 9.33 -14.11 -1.96
N SER A 263 9.05 -13.97 -3.26
CA SER A 263 8.56 -15.09 -4.09
C SER A 263 9.63 -15.67 -5.02
N GLY A 264 10.61 -14.88 -5.44
CA GLY A 264 11.55 -15.22 -6.50
C GLY A 264 10.92 -15.30 -7.90
N ASP A 265 9.69 -14.81 -8.11
CA ASP A 265 8.98 -14.91 -9.39
C ASP A 265 9.72 -14.15 -10.50
N GLN A 266 10.35 -14.90 -11.41
CA GLN A 266 11.15 -14.34 -12.49
C GLN A 266 10.34 -13.57 -13.54
N ARG A 267 9.01 -13.74 -13.58
CA ARG A 267 8.14 -13.07 -14.56
C ARG A 267 8.17 -11.55 -14.42
N ILE A 268 8.30 -11.04 -13.19
CA ILE A 268 8.31 -9.60 -12.90
C ILE A 268 9.68 -8.94 -13.10
N LEU A 269 10.76 -9.73 -13.16
CA LEU A 269 12.12 -9.22 -13.21
C LEU A 269 12.39 -8.25 -14.37
N PRO A 270 11.93 -8.48 -15.63
CA PRO A 270 12.14 -7.54 -16.73
C PRO A 270 11.51 -6.16 -16.48
N LEU A 271 10.34 -6.12 -15.85
CA LEU A 271 9.66 -4.88 -15.47
C LEU A 271 10.48 -4.12 -14.43
N LEU A 272 10.92 -4.80 -13.37
CA LEU A 272 11.75 -4.21 -12.31
C LEU A 272 13.09 -3.70 -12.84
N GLN A 273 13.74 -4.44 -13.75
CA GLN A 273 15.00 -4.03 -14.37
C GLN A 273 14.84 -2.79 -15.26
N ALA A 274 13.76 -2.71 -16.04
CA ALA A 274 13.46 -1.52 -16.84
C ALA A 274 13.19 -0.30 -15.95
N MET A 275 12.37 -0.47 -14.91
CA MET A 275 12.06 0.56 -13.91
C MET A 275 13.34 1.06 -13.23
N HIS A 276 14.20 0.14 -12.80
CA HIS A 276 15.48 0.42 -12.18
C HIS A 276 16.40 1.22 -13.11
N GLN A 277 16.56 0.76 -14.35
CA GLN A 277 17.38 1.46 -15.34
C GLN A 277 16.90 2.88 -15.58
N THR A 278 15.58 3.10 -15.70
CA THR A 278 15.00 4.43 -15.88
C THR A 278 15.30 5.34 -14.69
N ILE A 279 15.05 4.86 -13.47
CA ILE A 279 15.25 5.65 -12.25
C ILE A 279 16.72 6.00 -12.07
N ILE A 280 17.63 5.04 -12.20
CA ILE A 280 19.07 5.24 -12.01
C ILE A 280 19.69 6.14 -13.09
N SER A 281 19.16 6.12 -14.31
CA SER A 281 19.64 6.99 -15.39
C SER A 281 19.12 8.43 -15.28
N GLY A 282 18.12 8.66 -14.42
CA GLY A 282 17.52 9.97 -14.18
C GLY A 282 18.25 10.78 -13.11
N VAL A 283 17.49 11.55 -12.34
CA VAL A 283 18.00 12.25 -11.16
C VAL A 283 17.96 11.26 -9.99
N PHE A 284 19.08 10.59 -9.72
CA PHE A 284 19.24 9.63 -8.62
C PHE A 284 20.45 10.02 -7.76
N PRO A 285 20.36 9.96 -6.41
CA PRO A 285 19.28 9.40 -5.59
C PRO A 285 18.06 10.29 -5.36
N ALA A 286 18.11 11.57 -5.73
CA ALA A 286 17.01 12.53 -5.56
C ALA A 286 15.90 12.33 -6.60
N VAL A 287 15.22 11.18 -6.54
CA VAL A 287 14.16 10.80 -7.47
C VAL A 287 13.04 11.86 -7.40
N PRO A 288 12.72 12.56 -8.50
CA PRO A 288 11.71 13.59 -8.50
C PRO A 288 10.36 13.07 -8.03
N ALA A 289 9.59 13.92 -7.34
CA ALA A 289 8.25 13.62 -6.84
C ALA A 289 7.17 13.59 -7.96
N GLY A 290 7.47 12.83 -9.01
CA GLY A 290 6.68 12.70 -10.22
C GLY A 290 7.56 12.40 -11.42
N LEU A 291 7.34 11.26 -12.07
CA LEU A 291 8.03 10.84 -13.29
C LEU A 291 7.02 10.53 -14.39
N ARG A 292 7.24 11.14 -15.55
CA ARG A 292 6.42 10.86 -16.73
C ARG A 292 6.72 9.46 -17.26
N ILE A 293 5.70 8.61 -17.38
CA ILE A 293 5.92 7.18 -17.67
C ILE A 293 6.51 6.91 -19.07
N ARG A 294 6.27 7.79 -20.05
CA ARG A 294 6.71 7.55 -21.44
C ARG A 294 8.21 7.70 -21.65
N ASP A 295 8.88 8.47 -20.81
CA ASP A 295 10.29 8.84 -21.00
C ASP A 295 11.08 9.09 -19.70
N GLY A 296 10.47 8.89 -18.53
CA GLY A 296 11.13 9.05 -17.22
C GLY A 296 11.50 10.48 -16.86
N LYS A 297 10.98 11.50 -17.58
CA LYS A 297 11.30 12.89 -17.24
C LYS A 297 10.57 13.34 -15.99
N ALA A 298 11.26 14.12 -15.18
CA ALA A 298 10.72 14.78 -14.00
C ALA A 298 9.48 15.62 -14.36
N LEU A 299 8.44 15.51 -13.53
CA LEU A 299 7.24 16.35 -13.58
C LEU A 299 7.38 17.60 -12.69
N VAL A 300 8.24 17.51 -11.67
CA VAL A 300 8.56 18.53 -10.68
C VAL A 300 10.07 18.51 -10.40
N ASP A 301 10.59 19.55 -9.75
CA ASP A 301 12.02 19.73 -9.46
C ASP A 301 12.42 19.41 -8.01
N TYR A 302 11.48 18.96 -7.18
CA TYR A 302 11.71 18.49 -5.82
C TYR A 302 11.60 16.96 -5.71
N SER A 303 12.15 16.41 -4.63
CA SER A 303 12.16 14.99 -4.27
C SER A 303 11.46 14.79 -2.92
N GLY A 304 11.31 13.53 -2.50
CA GLY A 304 10.82 13.21 -1.16
C GLY A 304 11.12 11.76 -0.81
N ARG A 305 11.12 11.44 0.50
CA ARG A 305 11.37 10.07 1.00
C ARG A 305 10.46 9.04 0.35
N ALA A 306 9.21 9.42 0.03
CA ALA A 306 8.21 8.58 -0.64
C ALA A 306 8.63 8.13 -2.06
N PHE A 307 9.61 8.78 -2.69
CA PHE A 307 10.16 8.41 -4.01
C PHE A 307 11.55 7.78 -3.88
N ILE A 308 12.38 8.29 -2.97
CA ILE A 308 13.74 7.78 -2.74
C ILE A 308 13.72 6.37 -2.12
N ALA A 309 12.92 6.14 -1.07
CA ALA A 309 12.93 4.88 -0.35
C ALA A 309 12.47 3.69 -1.24
N PRO A 310 11.38 3.80 -2.03
CA PRO A 310 11.01 2.77 -3.00
C PRO A 310 12.08 2.49 -4.06
N ALA A 311 12.75 3.53 -4.58
CA ALA A 311 13.86 3.36 -5.53
C ALA A 311 15.07 2.65 -4.88
N GLY A 312 15.38 2.99 -3.62
CA GLY A 312 16.41 2.32 -2.83
C GLY A 312 16.10 0.85 -2.59
N TYR A 313 14.83 0.52 -2.29
CA TYR A 313 14.39 -0.86 -2.12
C TYR A 313 14.43 -1.66 -3.43
N LEU A 314 14.04 -1.05 -4.55
CA LEU A 314 14.21 -1.66 -5.88
C LEU A 314 15.69 -1.99 -6.15
N CYS A 315 16.61 -1.09 -5.79
CA CYS A 315 18.05 -1.38 -5.88
C CYS A 315 18.47 -2.57 -5.01
N TYR A 316 17.98 -2.64 -3.77
CA TYR A 316 18.24 -3.76 -2.87
C TYR A 316 17.76 -5.09 -3.46
N ALA A 317 16.50 -5.16 -3.90
CA ALA A 317 15.89 -6.38 -4.44
C ALA A 317 16.58 -6.88 -5.72
N LEU A 318 17.18 -5.98 -6.51
CA LEU A 318 17.94 -6.31 -7.72
C LEU A 318 19.45 -6.50 -7.49
N GLY A 319 19.91 -6.44 -6.23
CA GLY A 319 21.33 -6.63 -5.89
C GLY A 319 22.24 -5.44 -6.22
N ASN A 320 21.69 -4.25 -6.51
CA ASN A 320 22.46 -3.02 -6.65
C ASN A 320 22.74 -2.39 -5.27
N SER A 321 23.68 -2.97 -4.52
CA SER A 321 24.04 -2.51 -3.17
C SER A 321 24.53 -1.06 -3.13
N GLN A 322 25.24 -0.60 -4.16
CA GLN A 322 25.71 0.79 -4.23
C GLN A 322 24.55 1.77 -4.39
N GLY A 323 23.59 1.45 -5.28
CA GLY A 323 22.37 2.23 -5.47
C GLY A 323 21.55 2.29 -4.19
N GLN A 324 21.34 1.15 -3.53
CA GLN A 324 20.63 1.09 -2.25
C GLN A 324 21.30 1.99 -1.20
N GLN A 325 22.61 1.87 -0.98
CA GLN A 325 23.33 2.69 0.00
C GLN A 325 23.25 4.19 -0.33
N THR A 326 23.28 4.54 -1.62
CA THR A 326 23.18 5.93 -2.07
C THR A 326 21.79 6.50 -1.79
N ALA A 327 20.73 5.73 -2.04
CA ALA A 327 19.36 6.11 -1.70
C ALA A 327 19.16 6.24 -0.18
N VAL A 328 19.64 5.27 0.61
CA VAL A 328 19.51 5.30 2.08
C VAL A 328 20.16 6.54 2.69
N ARG A 329 21.34 6.96 2.19
CA ARG A 329 21.99 8.19 2.66
C ARG A 329 21.21 9.44 2.29
N ALA A 330 20.59 9.47 1.11
CA ALA A 330 19.83 10.63 0.66
C ALA A 330 18.54 10.85 1.49
N LEU A 331 17.99 9.81 2.12
CA LEU A 331 16.83 9.96 3.01
C LEU A 331 17.11 10.88 4.19
N ASP A 332 18.36 10.93 4.69
CA ASP A 332 18.74 11.79 5.83
C ASP A 332 18.63 13.29 5.50
N ASP A 333 18.68 13.66 4.21
CA ASP A 333 18.61 15.04 3.74
C ASP A 333 17.17 15.52 3.45
N GLU A 334 16.20 14.61 3.44
CA GLU A 334 14.79 14.92 3.13
C GLU A 334 14.00 15.30 4.38
N GLU A 335 13.08 16.27 4.23
CA GLU A 335 12.20 16.71 5.30
C GLU A 335 11.31 15.57 5.82
N ALA A 336 11.02 15.62 7.13
CA ALA A 336 10.18 14.62 7.78
C ALA A 336 8.69 14.91 7.49
N GLU A 337 8.03 13.93 6.91
CA GLU A 337 6.58 13.94 6.68
C GLU A 337 6.03 12.53 6.86
N TYR A 338 4.75 12.43 7.24
CA TYR A 338 4.09 11.15 7.53
C TYR A 338 4.31 10.14 6.39
N PHE A 339 4.03 10.55 5.14
CA PHE A 339 3.91 9.61 4.04
C PHE A 339 5.28 9.01 3.69
N GLY A 340 6.27 9.88 3.47
CA GLY A 340 7.64 9.47 3.20
C GLY A 340 8.30 8.69 4.34
N ASP A 341 8.12 9.13 5.60
CA ASP A 341 8.71 8.44 6.76
C ASP A 341 8.09 7.06 7.00
N SER A 342 6.78 6.93 6.77
CA SER A 342 6.08 5.65 6.93
C SER A 342 6.49 4.66 5.83
N ILE A 343 6.55 5.10 4.57
CA ILE A 343 7.02 4.26 3.45
C ILE A 343 8.45 3.76 3.72
N ASP A 344 9.36 4.64 4.11
CA ASP A 344 10.74 4.28 4.43
C ASP A 344 10.83 3.26 5.57
N LEU A 345 10.06 3.47 6.66
CA LEU A 345 10.08 2.54 7.78
C LEU A 345 9.46 1.18 7.44
N VAL A 346 8.32 1.14 6.74
CA VAL A 346 7.71 -0.12 6.28
C VAL A 346 8.68 -0.88 5.38
N ILE A 347 9.30 -0.21 4.41
CA ILE A 347 10.31 -0.79 3.51
C ILE A 347 11.45 -1.44 4.29
N ALA A 348 11.96 -0.74 5.32
CA ALA A 348 13.06 -1.25 6.12
C ALA A 348 12.66 -2.48 6.95
N GLU A 349 11.45 -2.50 7.52
CA GLU A 349 10.90 -3.65 8.24
C GLU A 349 10.63 -4.84 7.30
N GLU A 350 10.04 -4.60 6.13
CA GLU A 350 9.80 -5.62 5.11
C GLU A 350 11.11 -6.20 4.54
N ALA A 351 12.15 -5.39 4.35
CA ALA A 351 13.48 -5.86 3.93
C ALA A 351 14.04 -6.91 4.88
N MET A 352 13.88 -6.70 6.19
CA MET A 352 14.29 -7.65 7.23
C MET A 352 13.38 -8.87 7.30
N ALA A 353 12.10 -8.70 6.96
CA ALA A 353 11.10 -9.76 7.00
C ALA A 353 11.02 -10.65 5.76
N ALA A 354 11.54 -10.19 4.63
CA ALA A 354 11.46 -10.89 3.36
C ALA A 354 11.85 -12.38 3.42
N PRO A 355 12.93 -12.81 4.12
CA PRO A 355 13.32 -14.23 4.19
C PRO A 355 12.30 -15.14 4.87
N TYR A 356 11.41 -14.62 5.71
CA TYR A 356 10.40 -15.38 6.44
C TYR A 356 8.97 -14.91 6.16
N TRP A 357 8.78 -14.06 5.15
CA TRP A 357 7.48 -13.50 4.77
C TRP A 357 6.46 -14.61 4.52
N LEU A 358 6.86 -15.68 3.82
CA LEU A 358 5.97 -16.79 3.43
C LEU A 358 6.07 -18.04 4.32
N SER A 359 7.06 -18.14 5.22
CA SER A 359 7.45 -19.41 5.88
C SER A 359 6.79 -19.67 7.23
#